data_AF-A0A3D0R6Z6-F1
#
_entry.id   AF-A0A3D0R6Z6-F1
#
_cell.length_a   1.000
_cell.length_b   1.000
_cell.length_c   1.000
_cell.angle_alpha   90.00
_cell.angle_beta   90.00
_cell.angle_gamma   90.00
#
_symmetry.space_group_name_H-M   'P 1'
#
loop_
_entity.id
_entity.type
_entity.pdbx_description
1 polymer ?
#
loop_
_entity_poly.entity_id
_entity_poly.type
_entity_poly.pdbx_seq_one_letter_code
_entity_poly.pdbx_strand_id
1 'polypeptide(L)'
;MEAEQQEAEKLEAEWREADRQATQRLEKAVLGAEQALIEFEIAVETFRVEVENFSRLHHQRLGPMYTRLDELDALIAEAVAARTKRPEDVKRAGELRALVEPMPGVEELFHGWIDANGIPPEADAMLHERPVQPPRRVRPGEEARRIYRELVRKAHPDLARDDAERERRDAFISRVNAAYALGDQEVLSALAAEWESGPAPEQPWAGRSEELYARLEWLAERKEKLAAAASELESSAIGAMLKMAPDDPDGLLDEIAEQLLAQVSERESRLAEMAG
;
A
#
# COMPACT_ATOMS: atom_id res chain seq x y z
N MET A 1 13.54 44.16 53.14
CA MET A 1 14.68 43.21 53.20
C MET A 1 14.17 41.80 53.41
N GLU A 2 13.90 41.27 54.62
CA GLU A 2 13.43 39.87 54.80
C GLU A 2 12.07 39.58 54.14
N ALA A 3 11.08 40.47 54.25
CA ALA A 3 9.76 40.27 53.64
C ALA A 3 9.79 40.27 52.10
N GLU A 4 10.62 41.13 51.50
CA GLU A 4 10.82 41.18 50.03
C GLU A 4 11.57 39.96 49.52
N GLN A 5 12.49 39.41 50.33
CA GLN A 5 13.24 38.19 50.00
C GLN A 5 12.33 36.96 50.04
N GLN A 6 11.45 36.86 51.04
CA GLN A 6 10.44 35.81 51.15
C GLN A 6 9.39 35.88 50.03
N GLU A 7 9.01 37.10 49.60
CA GLU A 7 8.09 37.29 48.48
C GLU A 7 8.73 36.92 47.13
N ALA A 8 10.00 37.26 46.91
CA ALA A 8 10.75 36.85 45.73
C ALA A 8 10.94 35.32 45.65
N GLU A 9 11.29 34.67 46.77
CA GLU A 9 11.41 33.20 46.84
C GLU A 9 10.08 32.49 46.58
N LYS A 10 8.96 33.06 47.06
CA LYS A 10 7.62 32.54 46.79
C LYS A 10 7.23 32.65 45.32
N LEU A 11 7.47 33.80 44.69
CA LEU A 11 7.21 34.01 43.25
C LEU A 11 8.07 33.10 42.39
N GLU A 12 9.33 32.89 42.75
CA GLU A 12 10.22 31.96 42.06
C GLU A 12 9.74 30.50 42.19
N ALA A 13 9.27 30.09 43.37
CA ALA A 13 8.69 28.77 43.59
C ALA A 13 7.39 28.56 42.78
N GLU A 14 6.51 29.56 42.73
CA GLU A 14 5.28 29.55 41.93
C GLU A 14 5.59 29.46 40.43
N TRP A 15 6.57 30.21 39.94
CA TRP A 15 7.02 30.15 38.54
C TRP A 15 7.60 28.78 38.18
N ARG A 16 8.46 28.21 39.03
CA ARG A 16 9.02 26.86 38.82
C ARG A 16 7.95 25.77 38.82
N GLU A 17 6.91 25.92 39.65
CA GLU A 17 5.79 24.98 39.65
C GLU A 17 4.94 25.11 38.38
N ALA A 18 4.66 26.34 37.93
CA ALA A 18 3.96 26.58 36.68
C ALA A 18 4.73 26.02 35.46
N ASP A 19 6.05 26.19 35.43
CA ASP A 19 6.93 25.65 34.39
C ASP A 19 6.97 24.11 34.36
N ARG A 20 7.04 23.46 35.53
CA ARG A 20 6.90 22.00 35.65
C ARG A 20 5.55 21.51 35.13
N GLN A 21 4.46 22.18 35.52
CA GLN A 21 3.13 21.82 35.05
C GLN A 21 2.96 22.01 33.54
N ALA A 22 3.55 23.07 32.97
CA ALA A 22 3.56 23.32 31.54
C ALA A 22 4.33 22.21 30.81
N THR A 23 5.52 21.85 31.29
CA THR A 23 6.34 20.77 30.73
C THR A 23 5.60 19.43 30.77
N GLN A 24 4.94 19.09 31.89
CA GLN A 24 4.14 17.86 32.00
C GLN A 24 2.95 17.82 31.02
N ARG A 25 2.31 18.97 30.73
CA ARG A 25 1.26 19.03 29.71
C ARG A 25 1.84 18.83 28.32
N LEU A 26 3.02 19.38 28.06
CA LEU A 26 3.72 19.23 26.79
C LEU A 26 4.16 17.78 26.56
N GLU A 27 4.70 17.11 27.57
CA GLU A 27 5.03 15.66 27.51
C GLU A 27 3.79 14.83 27.13
N LYS A 28 2.64 15.09 27.76
CA LYS A 28 1.38 14.42 27.42
C LYS A 28 0.93 14.70 25.99
N ALA A 29 1.11 15.92 25.50
CA ALA A 29 0.77 16.29 24.14
C ALA A 29 1.67 15.59 23.11
N VAL A 30 2.97 15.53 23.37
CA VAL A 30 3.95 14.78 22.55
C VAL A 30 3.56 13.31 22.47
N LEU A 31 3.35 12.65 23.61
CA LEU A 31 2.95 11.24 23.66
C LEU A 31 1.65 10.97 22.88
N GLY A 32 0.66 11.88 23.01
CA GLY A 32 -0.58 11.78 22.25
C GLY A 32 -0.37 11.94 20.74
N ALA A 33 0.50 12.87 20.33
CA ALA A 33 0.85 13.08 18.93
C ALA A 33 1.64 11.92 18.33
N GLU A 34 2.58 11.34 19.08
CA GLU A 34 3.35 10.14 18.69
C GLU A 34 2.42 8.95 18.47
N GLN A 35 1.53 8.67 19.42
CA GLN A 35 0.56 7.58 19.26
C GLN A 35 -0.34 7.81 18.04
N ALA A 36 -0.84 9.03 17.85
CA ALA A 36 -1.67 9.37 16.69
C ALA A 36 -0.91 9.21 15.36
N LEU A 37 0.38 9.55 15.32
CA LEU A 37 1.23 9.38 14.15
C LEU A 37 1.42 7.89 13.83
N ILE A 38 1.69 7.06 14.82
CA ILE A 38 1.83 5.60 14.66
C ILE A 38 0.53 4.99 14.10
N GLU A 39 -0.64 5.39 14.63
CA GLU A 39 -1.92 4.93 14.07
C GLU A 39 -2.10 5.36 12.61
N PHE A 40 -1.68 6.57 12.27
CA PHE A 40 -1.77 7.07 10.91
C PHE A 40 -0.81 6.33 9.98
N GLU A 41 0.42 6.05 10.39
CA GLU A 41 1.38 5.23 9.63
C GLU A 41 0.85 3.82 9.38
N ILE A 42 0.26 3.19 10.41
CA ILE A 42 -0.40 1.88 10.26
C ILE A 42 -1.50 1.95 9.21
N ALA A 43 -2.33 2.98 9.22
CA ALA A 43 -3.43 3.15 8.27
C ALA A 43 -2.90 3.35 6.83
N VAL A 44 -1.89 4.21 6.65
CA VAL A 44 -1.27 4.47 5.34
C VAL A 44 -0.62 3.20 4.78
N GLU A 45 0.17 2.49 5.58
CA GLU A 45 0.82 1.26 5.13
C GLU A 45 -0.21 0.15 4.84
N THR A 46 -1.27 0.05 5.65
CA THR A 46 -2.39 -0.86 5.37
C THR A 46 -3.02 -0.58 4.03
N PHE A 47 -3.34 0.69 3.74
CA PHE A 47 -3.95 1.07 2.48
C PHE A 47 -3.00 0.86 1.29
N ARG A 48 -1.71 1.15 1.46
CA ARG A 48 -0.68 0.87 0.45
C ARG A 48 -0.64 -0.61 0.07
N VAL A 49 -0.65 -1.51 1.06
CA VAL A 49 -0.68 -2.96 0.83
C VAL A 49 -1.96 -3.36 0.09
N GLU A 50 -3.12 -2.81 0.45
CA GLU A 50 -4.37 -3.06 -0.27
C GLU A 50 -4.29 -2.62 -1.75
N VAL A 51 -3.73 -1.43 -2.04
CA VAL A 51 -3.52 -0.94 -3.41
C VAL A 51 -2.60 -1.88 -4.20
N GLU A 52 -1.47 -2.29 -3.61
CA GLU A 52 -0.54 -3.20 -4.27
C GLU A 52 -1.18 -4.57 -4.55
N ASN A 53 -1.89 -5.12 -3.57
CA ASN A 53 -2.54 -6.41 -3.71
C ASN A 53 -3.66 -6.38 -4.75
N PHE A 54 -4.48 -5.33 -4.74
CA PHE A 54 -5.51 -5.14 -5.76
C PHE A 54 -4.90 -5.02 -7.15
N SER A 55 -3.82 -4.25 -7.31
CA SER A 55 -3.13 -4.11 -8.61
C SER A 55 -2.65 -5.47 -9.14
N ARG A 56 -2.02 -6.27 -8.28
CA ARG A 56 -1.55 -7.63 -8.64
C ARG A 56 -2.71 -8.55 -9.02
N LEU A 57 -3.76 -8.59 -8.20
CA LEU A 57 -4.95 -9.42 -8.47
C LEU A 57 -5.71 -8.98 -9.71
N HIS A 58 -5.85 -7.66 -9.92
CA HIS A 58 -6.45 -7.08 -11.12
C HIS A 58 -5.70 -7.55 -12.36
N HIS A 59 -4.37 -7.42 -12.40
CA HIS A 59 -3.58 -7.88 -13.53
C HIS A 59 -3.73 -9.40 -13.76
N GLN A 60 -3.63 -10.20 -12.70
CA GLN A 60 -3.70 -11.66 -12.82
C GLN A 60 -5.08 -12.19 -13.23
N ARG A 61 -6.16 -11.65 -12.65
CA ARG A 61 -7.52 -12.12 -12.92
C ARG A 61 -8.12 -11.51 -14.18
N LEU A 62 -7.89 -10.22 -14.40
CA LEU A 62 -8.58 -9.46 -15.44
C LEU A 62 -7.71 -9.25 -16.69
N GLY A 63 -6.38 -9.26 -16.55
CA GLY A 63 -5.44 -9.13 -17.67
C GLY A 63 -5.76 -10.06 -18.83
N PRO A 64 -5.88 -11.39 -18.63
CA PRO A 64 -6.22 -12.33 -19.69
C PRO A 64 -7.56 -12.03 -20.40
N MET A 65 -8.53 -11.45 -19.67
CA MET A 65 -9.82 -11.09 -20.24
C MET A 65 -9.71 -9.85 -21.13
N TYR A 66 -8.93 -8.84 -20.73
CA TYR A 66 -8.67 -7.68 -21.57
C TYR A 66 -7.99 -8.08 -22.89
N THR A 67 -6.93 -8.89 -22.81
CA THR A 67 -6.25 -9.43 -24.00
C THR A 67 -7.20 -10.21 -24.89
N ARG A 68 -8.11 -11.00 -24.30
CA ARG A 68 -9.11 -11.75 -25.06
C ARG A 68 -10.11 -10.83 -25.75
N LEU A 69 -10.57 -9.76 -25.09
CA LEU A 69 -11.49 -8.78 -25.67
C LEU A 69 -10.84 -8.06 -26.86
N ASP A 70 -9.58 -7.65 -26.72
CA ASP A 70 -8.84 -6.97 -27.79
C ASP A 70 -8.66 -7.89 -29.01
N GLU A 71 -8.30 -9.15 -28.79
CA GLU A 71 -8.19 -10.16 -29.86
C GLU A 71 -9.54 -10.39 -30.56
N LEU A 72 -10.63 -10.48 -29.80
CA LEU A 72 -11.97 -10.63 -30.38
C LEU A 72 -12.39 -9.41 -31.18
N ASP A 73 -12.08 -8.20 -30.72
CA ASP A 73 -12.37 -6.97 -31.46
C ASP A 73 -11.59 -6.90 -32.78
N ALA A 74 -10.33 -7.35 -32.81
CA ALA A 74 -9.56 -7.50 -34.04
C ALA A 74 -10.20 -8.53 -35.00
N LEU A 75 -10.55 -9.72 -34.51
CA LEU A 75 -11.17 -10.79 -35.32
C LEU A 75 -12.52 -10.36 -35.90
N ILE A 76 -13.35 -9.66 -35.12
CA ILE A 76 -14.65 -9.14 -35.58
C ILE A 76 -14.42 -8.11 -36.69
N ALA A 77 -13.46 -7.20 -36.54
CA ALA A 77 -13.15 -6.21 -37.56
C ALA A 77 -12.65 -6.85 -38.86
N GLU A 78 -11.83 -7.90 -38.77
CA GLU A 78 -11.37 -8.69 -39.93
C GLU A 78 -12.53 -9.39 -40.64
N ALA A 79 -13.44 -10.01 -39.90
CA ALA A 79 -14.63 -10.65 -40.46
C ALA A 79 -15.53 -9.63 -41.18
N VAL A 80 -15.72 -8.45 -40.60
CA VAL A 80 -16.46 -7.34 -41.23
C VAL A 80 -15.76 -6.91 -42.52
N ALA A 81 -14.45 -6.65 -42.48
CA ALA A 81 -13.67 -6.24 -43.64
C ALA A 81 -13.70 -7.26 -44.78
N ALA A 82 -13.63 -8.56 -44.46
CA ALA A 82 -13.72 -9.64 -45.44
C ALA A 82 -15.07 -9.65 -46.17
N ARG A 83 -16.16 -9.35 -45.46
CA ARG A 83 -17.52 -9.32 -46.00
C ARG A 83 -17.81 -8.05 -46.79
N THR A 84 -17.46 -6.88 -46.26
CA THR A 84 -17.81 -5.58 -46.86
C THR A 84 -16.83 -5.15 -47.94
N LYS A 85 -15.55 -5.51 -47.79
CA LYS A 85 -14.42 -5.09 -48.64
C LYS A 85 -14.28 -3.57 -48.77
N ARG A 86 -14.83 -2.80 -47.83
CA ARG A 86 -14.70 -1.34 -47.81
C ARG A 86 -13.29 -0.96 -47.35
N PRO A 87 -12.63 0.03 -47.98
CA PRO A 87 -11.29 0.46 -47.58
C PRO A 87 -11.19 0.87 -46.09
N GLU A 88 -12.24 1.50 -45.55
CA GLU A 88 -12.31 1.91 -44.14
C GLU A 88 -12.32 0.71 -43.19
N ASP A 89 -13.09 -0.34 -43.52
CA ASP A 89 -13.19 -1.55 -42.70
C ASP A 89 -11.88 -2.35 -42.74
N VAL A 90 -11.24 -2.45 -43.92
CA VAL A 90 -9.92 -3.07 -44.08
C VAL A 90 -8.86 -2.33 -43.27
N LYS A 91 -8.88 -1.00 -43.29
CA LYS A 91 -7.95 -0.18 -42.49
C LYS A 91 -8.17 -0.41 -41.00
N ARG A 92 -9.43 -0.38 -40.54
CA ARG A 92 -9.83 -0.61 -39.14
C ARG A 92 -9.37 -1.98 -38.64
N ALA A 93 -9.55 -3.02 -39.45
CA ALA A 93 -9.09 -4.37 -39.13
C ALA A 93 -7.57 -4.43 -38.95
N GLY A 94 -6.81 -3.84 -39.88
CA GLY A 94 -5.35 -3.75 -39.78
C GLY A 94 -4.87 -2.95 -38.56
N GLU A 95 -5.54 -1.86 -38.22
CA GLU A 95 -5.24 -1.07 -37.01
C GLU A 95 -5.43 -1.89 -35.73
N LEU A 96 -6.55 -2.64 -35.61
CA LEU A 96 -6.81 -3.46 -34.43
C LEU A 96 -5.89 -4.69 -34.35
N ARG A 97 -5.61 -5.34 -35.49
CA ARG A 97 -4.66 -6.47 -35.54
C ARG A 97 -3.27 -6.05 -35.07
N ALA A 98 -2.81 -4.86 -35.48
CA ALA A 98 -1.52 -4.33 -35.05
C ALA A 98 -1.43 -4.04 -33.54
N LEU A 99 -2.55 -3.88 -32.84
CA LEU A 99 -2.57 -3.67 -31.37
C LEU A 99 -2.41 -4.98 -30.59
N VAL A 100 -2.77 -6.11 -31.18
CA VAL A 100 -2.76 -7.43 -30.52
C VAL A 100 -1.61 -8.32 -30.98
N GLU A 101 -1.03 -8.05 -32.16
CA GLU A 101 0.15 -8.77 -32.61
C GLU A 101 1.37 -8.45 -31.73
N PRO A 102 2.12 -9.47 -31.27
CA PRO A 102 3.36 -9.24 -30.56
C PRO A 102 4.34 -8.49 -31.47
N MET A 103 4.97 -7.43 -30.94
CA MET A 103 5.93 -6.64 -31.72
C MET A 103 7.11 -7.52 -32.18
N PRO A 104 7.37 -7.64 -33.49
CA PRO A 104 8.48 -8.42 -33.99
C PRO A 104 9.82 -7.95 -33.40
N GLY A 105 10.60 -8.89 -32.84
CA GLY A 105 11.93 -8.63 -32.26
C GLY A 105 11.96 -8.40 -30.75
N VAL A 106 10.81 -8.17 -30.09
CA VAL A 106 10.75 -8.03 -28.61
C VAL A 106 10.88 -9.39 -27.92
N GLU A 107 10.27 -10.45 -28.46
CA GLU A 107 10.43 -11.83 -27.93
C GLU A 107 11.88 -12.33 -27.96
N GLU A 108 12.65 -11.96 -28.99
CA GLU A 108 14.07 -12.31 -29.10
C GLU A 108 14.96 -11.50 -28.15
N LEU A 109 14.60 -10.22 -27.90
CA LEU A 109 15.32 -9.32 -26.98
C LEU A 109 15.18 -9.73 -25.52
N PHE A 110 14.04 -10.32 -25.15
CA PHE A 110 13.71 -10.63 -23.76
C PHE A 110 13.66 -12.13 -23.46
N HIS A 111 14.16 -13.01 -24.34
CA HIS A 111 14.32 -14.46 -24.10
C HIS A 111 13.08 -15.15 -23.47
N GLY A 112 11.87 -14.74 -23.85
CA GLY A 112 10.61 -15.30 -23.30
C GLY A 112 10.21 -14.80 -21.90
N TRP A 113 10.85 -13.74 -21.38
CA TRP A 113 10.46 -13.05 -20.14
C TRP A 113 9.36 -12.02 -20.35
N ILE A 114 8.99 -11.74 -21.60
CA ILE A 114 7.93 -10.83 -21.98
C ILE A 114 6.95 -11.59 -22.87
N ASP A 115 5.68 -11.61 -22.48
CA ASP A 115 4.59 -12.10 -23.32
C ASP A 115 3.84 -10.92 -23.98
N ALA A 116 2.73 -11.19 -24.66
CA ALA A 116 1.90 -10.16 -25.29
C ALA A 116 1.39 -9.07 -24.31
N ASN A 117 1.49 -9.31 -22.99
CA ASN A 117 1.04 -8.42 -21.92
C ASN A 117 2.20 -7.72 -21.17
N GLY A 118 3.47 -7.92 -21.56
CA GLY A 118 4.65 -7.34 -20.90
C GLY A 118 5.45 -8.36 -20.06
N ILE A 119 6.25 -7.88 -19.09
CA ILE A 119 6.94 -8.75 -18.13
C ILE A 119 5.91 -9.28 -17.13
N PRO A 120 5.69 -10.60 -16.99
CA PRO A 120 4.81 -11.15 -15.97
C PRO A 120 5.21 -10.65 -14.57
N PRO A 121 4.27 -10.33 -13.66
CA PRO A 121 4.59 -9.87 -12.31
C PRO A 121 5.52 -10.82 -11.56
N GLU A 122 5.45 -12.11 -11.87
CA GLU A 122 6.33 -13.16 -11.35
C GLU A 122 7.74 -13.05 -11.91
N ALA A 123 7.88 -12.73 -13.20
CA ALA A 123 9.16 -12.48 -13.84
C ALA A 123 9.79 -11.16 -13.36
N ASP A 124 9.01 -10.10 -13.14
CA ASP A 124 9.45 -8.85 -12.49
C ASP A 124 9.91 -9.12 -11.04
N ALA A 125 9.12 -9.88 -10.28
CA ALA A 125 9.48 -10.28 -8.93
C ALA A 125 10.79 -11.08 -8.91
N MET A 126 10.99 -12.03 -9.85
CA MET A 126 12.25 -12.77 -9.98
C MET A 126 13.42 -11.88 -10.41
N LEU A 127 13.21 -10.96 -11.36
CA LEU A 127 14.20 -9.97 -11.82
C LEU A 127 14.67 -9.04 -10.69
N HIS A 128 13.79 -8.78 -9.72
CA HIS A 128 14.04 -7.91 -8.57
C HIS A 128 14.20 -8.66 -7.25
N GLU A 129 14.41 -9.98 -7.29
CA GLU A 129 14.59 -10.85 -6.11
C GLU A 129 13.47 -10.72 -5.05
N ARG A 130 12.26 -10.34 -5.48
CA ARG A 130 11.07 -10.25 -4.63
C ARG A 130 10.41 -11.62 -4.52
N PRO A 131 9.85 -11.98 -3.34
CA PRO A 131 9.13 -13.23 -3.19
C PRO A 131 7.95 -13.33 -4.18
N VAL A 132 7.91 -14.41 -4.95
CA VAL A 132 7.01 -14.65 -6.11
C VAL A 132 5.64 -15.19 -5.69
N GLN A 133 5.20 -14.94 -4.45
CA GLN A 133 3.88 -15.38 -4.00
C GLN A 133 2.87 -14.28 -4.30
N PRO A 134 1.96 -14.48 -5.27
CA PRO A 134 0.95 -13.48 -5.52
C PRO A 134 -0.05 -13.44 -4.36
N PRO A 135 -0.57 -12.25 -4.04
CA PRO A 135 -1.56 -12.11 -2.98
C PRO A 135 -2.80 -12.91 -3.34
N ARG A 136 -3.36 -13.59 -2.34
CA ARG A 136 -4.60 -14.39 -2.53
C ARG A 136 -5.86 -13.52 -2.49
N ARG A 137 -5.77 -12.39 -1.80
CA ARG A 137 -6.86 -11.44 -1.53
C ARG A 137 -6.29 -10.03 -1.49
N VAL A 138 -7.13 -9.05 -1.77
CA VAL A 138 -6.76 -7.63 -1.68
C VAL A 138 -6.39 -7.29 -0.24
N ARG A 139 -7.26 -7.69 0.70
CA ARG A 139 -7.05 -7.48 2.13
C ARG A 139 -6.39 -8.69 2.78
N PRO A 140 -5.29 -8.49 3.53
CA PRO A 140 -4.81 -9.50 4.46
C PRO A 140 -5.93 -9.93 5.42
N GLY A 141 -5.87 -11.17 5.92
CA GLY A 141 -6.87 -11.70 6.85
C GLY A 141 -7.03 -10.84 8.11
N GLU A 142 -8.21 -10.85 8.73
CA GLU A 142 -8.50 -10.08 9.96
C GLU A 142 -7.45 -10.34 11.06
N GLU A 143 -7.04 -11.59 11.21
CA GLU A 143 -6.04 -11.98 12.21
C GLU A 143 -4.64 -11.42 11.87
N ALA A 144 -4.22 -11.48 10.61
CA ALA A 144 -2.96 -10.86 10.17
C ALA A 144 -2.98 -9.34 10.39
N ARG A 145 -4.11 -8.67 10.09
CA ARG A 145 -4.32 -7.24 10.37
C ARG A 145 -4.23 -6.91 11.85
N ARG A 146 -4.82 -7.75 12.70
CA ARG A 146 -4.75 -7.59 14.17
C ARG A 146 -3.31 -7.68 14.66
N ILE A 147 -2.61 -8.77 14.33
CA ILE A 147 -1.22 -9.01 14.79
C ILE A 147 -0.29 -7.90 14.26
N TYR A 148 -0.42 -7.54 12.99
CA TYR A 148 0.34 -6.45 12.38
C TYR A 148 0.19 -5.14 13.15
N ARG A 149 -1.06 -4.70 13.39
CA ARG A 149 -1.34 -3.46 14.12
C ARG A 149 -0.77 -3.50 15.54
N GLU A 150 -0.89 -4.63 16.23
CA GLU A 150 -0.33 -4.79 17.58
C GLU A 150 1.21 -4.73 17.58
N LEU A 151 1.86 -5.38 16.61
CA LEU A 151 3.31 -5.36 16.47
C LEU A 151 3.83 -3.96 16.18
N VAL A 152 3.24 -3.24 15.20
CA VAL A 152 3.69 -1.90 14.84
C VAL A 152 3.54 -0.95 16.03
N ARG A 153 2.41 -0.99 16.76
CA ARG A 153 2.21 -0.18 17.96
C ARG A 153 3.27 -0.40 19.04
N LYS A 154 3.72 -1.63 19.24
CA LYS A 154 4.72 -1.97 20.28
C LYS A 154 6.16 -1.72 19.85
N ALA A 155 6.45 -2.01 18.58
CA ALA A 155 7.79 -2.07 18.04
C ALA A 155 8.19 -0.87 17.20
N HIS A 156 7.33 0.16 17.09
CA HIS A 156 7.59 1.33 16.25
C HIS A 156 8.95 1.98 16.57
N PRO A 157 9.79 2.32 15.57
CA PRO A 157 11.11 2.92 15.78
C PRO A 157 11.04 4.28 16.50
N ASP A 158 9.93 5.01 16.39
CA ASP A 158 9.78 6.30 17.08
C ASP A 158 9.68 6.20 18.60
N LEU A 159 9.46 4.99 19.13
CA LEU A 159 9.48 4.72 20.57
C LEU A 159 10.90 4.45 21.10
N ALA A 160 11.91 4.44 20.23
CA ALA A 160 13.31 4.21 20.61
C ALA A 160 13.92 5.41 21.34
N ARG A 161 14.85 5.14 22.26
CA ARG A 161 15.60 6.18 23.00
C ARG A 161 16.95 6.53 22.39
N ASP A 162 17.57 5.56 21.71
CA ASP A 162 18.87 5.70 21.08
C ASP A 162 18.86 5.13 19.66
N ASP A 163 19.88 5.51 18.88
CA ASP A 163 19.98 5.13 17.47
C ASP A 163 20.10 3.60 17.28
N ALA A 164 20.70 2.89 18.24
CA ALA A 164 20.88 1.43 18.15
C ALA A 164 19.56 0.69 18.41
N GLU A 165 18.74 1.15 19.35
CA GLU A 165 17.38 0.66 19.54
C GLU A 165 16.50 1.01 18.34
N ARG A 166 16.62 2.23 17.82
CA ARG A 166 15.88 2.68 16.64
C ARG A 166 16.16 1.78 15.45
N GLU A 167 17.43 1.47 15.18
CA GLU A 167 17.83 0.59 14.08
C GLU A 167 17.31 -0.85 14.27
N ARG A 168 17.37 -1.41 15.48
CA ARG A 168 16.79 -2.73 15.76
C ARG A 168 15.27 -2.78 15.51
N ARG A 169 14.56 -1.75 15.96
CA ARG A 169 13.10 -1.60 15.77
C ARG A 169 12.75 -1.42 14.31
N ASP A 170 13.49 -0.60 13.58
CA ASP A 170 13.30 -0.36 12.16
C ASP A 170 13.49 -1.64 11.33
N ALA A 171 14.55 -2.41 11.62
CA ALA A 171 14.77 -3.72 11.02
C ALA A 171 13.65 -4.73 11.35
N PHE A 172 13.13 -4.70 12.58
CA PHE A 172 12.01 -5.54 12.98
C PHE A 172 10.71 -5.15 12.26
N ILE A 173 10.36 -3.85 12.24
CA ILE A 173 9.17 -3.34 11.54
C ILE A 173 9.24 -3.64 10.04
N SER A 174 10.42 -3.55 9.43
CA SER A 174 10.61 -3.93 8.02
C SER A 174 10.22 -5.39 7.75
N ARG A 175 10.57 -6.32 8.65
CA ARG A 175 10.17 -7.73 8.55
C ARG A 175 8.67 -7.92 8.77
N VAL A 176 8.08 -7.17 9.70
CA VAL A 176 6.64 -7.17 9.98
C VAL A 176 5.85 -6.68 8.77
N ASN A 177 6.27 -5.58 8.15
CA ASN A 177 5.63 -5.03 6.94
C ASN A 177 5.70 -6.02 5.78
N ALA A 178 6.85 -6.68 5.58
CA ALA A 178 7.01 -7.70 4.54
C ALA A 178 6.08 -8.90 4.75
N ALA A 179 5.99 -9.41 5.98
CA ALA A 179 5.08 -10.51 6.32
C ALA A 179 3.60 -10.10 6.15
N TYR A 180 3.26 -8.87 6.53
CA TYR A 180 1.92 -8.32 6.37
C TYR A 180 1.52 -8.12 4.91
N ALA A 181 2.42 -7.61 4.07
CA ALA A 181 2.20 -7.47 2.63
C ALA A 181 1.87 -8.82 1.95
N LEU A 182 2.55 -9.89 2.38
CA LEU A 182 2.29 -11.26 1.92
C LEU A 182 1.05 -11.89 2.56
N GLY A 183 0.46 -11.26 3.58
CA GLY A 183 -0.63 -11.83 4.38
C GLY A 183 -0.20 -13.06 5.19
N ASP A 184 1.09 -13.19 5.51
CA ASP A 184 1.66 -14.35 6.19
C ASP A 184 1.42 -14.28 7.71
N GLN A 185 0.25 -14.78 8.12
CA GLN A 185 -0.17 -14.81 9.51
C GLN A 185 0.78 -15.63 10.40
N GLU A 186 1.36 -16.71 9.88
CA GLU A 186 2.26 -17.58 10.65
C GLU A 186 3.56 -16.84 10.96
N VAL A 187 4.14 -16.17 9.96
CA VAL A 187 5.34 -15.33 10.15
C VAL A 187 5.05 -14.15 11.08
N LEU A 188 3.90 -13.48 10.94
CA LEU A 188 3.50 -12.41 11.86
C LEU A 188 3.38 -12.92 13.31
N SER A 189 2.83 -14.11 13.51
CA SER A 189 2.72 -14.73 14.85
C SER A 189 4.09 -15.08 15.43
N ALA A 190 5.01 -15.57 14.59
CA ALA A 190 6.39 -15.85 15.00
C ALA A 190 7.14 -14.55 15.36
N LEU A 191 6.96 -13.48 14.59
CA LEU A 191 7.53 -12.16 14.89
C LEU A 191 6.97 -11.58 16.19
N ALA A 192 5.69 -11.79 16.49
CA ALA A 192 5.10 -11.41 17.76
C ALA A 192 5.75 -12.15 18.94
N ALA A 193 5.97 -13.46 18.81
CA ALA A 193 6.67 -14.23 19.84
C ALA A 193 8.14 -13.80 20.00
N GLU A 194 8.83 -13.50 18.90
CA GLU A 194 10.19 -12.96 18.91
C GLU A 194 10.26 -11.63 19.68
N TRP A 195 9.33 -10.71 19.41
CA TRP A 195 9.27 -9.41 20.08
C TRP A 195 9.06 -9.54 21.60
N GLU A 196 8.14 -10.40 22.02
CA GLU A 196 7.86 -10.63 23.45
C GLU A 196 9.03 -11.31 24.18
N SER A 197 9.90 -12.03 23.47
CA SER A 197 11.14 -12.61 24.02
C SER A 197 12.30 -11.61 24.10
N GLY A 198 12.13 -10.42 23.54
CA GLY A 198 13.12 -9.35 23.52
C GLY A 198 13.32 -8.65 24.87
N PRO A 199 14.31 -7.76 24.96
CA PRO A 199 14.53 -6.96 26.16
C PRO A 199 13.30 -6.09 26.47
N ALA A 200 12.98 -5.93 27.75
CA ALA A 200 11.83 -5.12 28.19
C ALA A 200 11.96 -3.67 27.70
N PRO A 201 10.84 -3.01 27.34
CA PRO A 201 10.87 -1.60 26.96
C PRO A 201 11.45 -0.76 28.09
N GLU A 202 12.40 0.09 27.77
CA GLU A 202 12.83 1.11 28.73
C GLU A 202 11.71 2.14 28.96
N GLN A 203 11.73 2.82 30.11
CA GLN A 203 10.65 3.72 30.54
C GLN A 203 10.35 4.86 29.53
N PRO A 204 9.25 5.62 29.67
CA PRO A 204 8.99 6.76 28.79
C PRO A 204 10.12 7.80 28.82
N TRP A 205 10.29 8.51 27.70
CA TRP A 205 11.24 9.61 27.58
C TRP A 205 10.80 10.80 28.46
N ALA A 206 11.75 11.39 29.19
CA ALA A 206 11.57 12.62 29.95
C ALA A 206 12.50 13.69 29.34
N GLY A 207 11.97 14.47 28.40
CA GLY A 207 12.70 15.49 27.65
C GLY A 207 12.58 16.88 28.27
N ARG A 208 13.52 17.76 27.93
CA ARG A 208 13.40 19.20 28.26
C ARG A 208 12.31 19.85 27.39
N SER A 209 11.69 20.93 27.87
CA SER A 209 10.63 21.65 27.14
C SER A 209 10.99 21.99 25.68
N GLU A 210 12.21 22.46 25.42
CA GLU A 210 12.70 22.76 24.07
C GLU A 210 12.78 21.51 23.16
N GLU A 211 13.23 20.38 23.70
CA GLU A 211 13.32 19.10 22.98
C GLU A 211 11.91 18.59 22.63
N LEU A 212 10.95 18.78 23.53
CA LEU A 212 9.56 18.39 23.31
C LEU A 212 8.89 19.23 22.20
N TYR A 213 9.18 20.54 22.12
CA TYR A 213 8.70 21.37 21.00
C TYR A 213 9.33 20.95 19.67
N ALA A 214 10.64 20.72 19.64
CA ALA A 214 11.33 20.22 18.44
C ALA A 214 10.75 18.88 17.99
N ARG A 215 10.40 18.00 18.95
CA ARG A 215 9.73 16.73 18.66
C ARG A 215 8.34 16.92 18.06
N LEU A 216 7.53 17.84 18.58
CA LEU A 216 6.21 18.15 17.99
C LEU A 216 6.32 18.65 16.56
N GLU A 217 7.27 19.52 16.27
CA GLU A 217 7.50 20.02 14.90
C GLU A 217 7.86 18.88 13.96
N TRP A 218 8.80 18.01 14.38
CA TRP A 218 9.17 16.82 13.61
C TRP A 218 7.98 15.89 13.35
N LEU A 219 7.12 15.66 14.37
CA LEU A 219 5.91 14.85 14.22
C LEU A 219 4.94 15.47 13.21
N ALA A 220 4.78 16.80 13.22
CA ALA A 220 3.94 17.52 12.28
C ALA A 220 4.47 17.39 10.85
N GLU A 221 5.77 17.61 10.62
CA GLU A 221 6.39 17.44 9.30
C GLU A 221 6.26 15.99 8.78
N ARG A 222 6.44 15.00 9.66
CA ARG A 222 6.30 13.59 9.31
C ARG A 222 4.87 13.26 8.91
N LYS A 223 3.89 13.76 9.66
CA LYS A 223 2.46 13.61 9.36
C LYS A 223 2.11 14.20 7.98
N GLU A 224 2.61 15.40 7.65
CA GLU A 224 2.34 16.02 6.35
C GLU A 224 2.87 15.18 5.19
N LYS A 225 4.08 14.59 5.33
CA LYS A 225 4.64 13.67 4.32
C LYS A 225 3.78 12.42 4.13
N LEU A 226 3.30 11.83 5.22
CA LEU A 226 2.40 10.67 5.17
C LEU A 226 1.04 11.03 4.57
N ALA A 227 0.51 12.21 4.86
CA ALA A 227 -0.75 12.68 4.30
C ALA A 227 -0.64 12.92 2.79
N ALA A 228 0.48 13.44 2.32
CA ALA A 228 0.76 13.56 0.88
C ALA A 228 0.81 12.16 0.22
N ALA A 229 1.55 11.21 0.78
CA ALA A 229 1.62 9.84 0.27
C ALA A 229 0.24 9.15 0.26
N ALA A 230 -0.56 9.34 1.32
CA ALA A 230 -1.93 8.82 1.38
C ALA A 230 -2.80 9.40 0.27
N SER A 231 -2.74 10.71 0.05
CA SER A 231 -3.48 11.40 -1.02
C SER A 231 -3.08 10.91 -2.42
N GLU A 232 -1.79 10.66 -2.65
CA GLU A 232 -1.29 10.08 -3.89
C GLU A 232 -1.84 8.66 -4.12
N LEU A 233 -1.81 7.81 -3.08
CA LEU A 233 -2.40 6.47 -3.15
C LEU A 233 -3.90 6.53 -3.44
N GLU A 234 -4.64 7.40 -2.74
CA GLU A 234 -6.09 7.54 -2.90
C GLU A 234 -6.51 8.09 -4.27
N SER A 235 -5.69 8.94 -4.88
CA SER A 235 -5.95 9.52 -6.20
C SER A 235 -5.52 8.62 -7.36
N SER A 236 -4.82 7.52 -7.08
CA SER A 236 -4.52 6.50 -8.08
C SER A 236 -5.80 5.80 -8.57
N ALA A 237 -5.76 5.22 -9.78
CA ALA A 237 -6.92 4.52 -10.34
C ALA A 237 -7.41 3.38 -9.43
N ILE A 238 -6.48 2.57 -8.91
CA ILE A 238 -6.78 1.49 -7.97
C ILE A 238 -7.26 2.05 -6.63
N GLY A 239 -6.63 3.12 -6.13
CA GLY A 239 -7.07 3.79 -4.90
C GLY A 239 -8.51 4.29 -5.00
N ALA A 240 -8.89 4.89 -6.13
CA ALA A 240 -10.26 5.32 -6.40
C ALA A 240 -11.24 4.14 -6.42
N MET A 241 -10.86 2.99 -7.00
CA MET A 241 -11.67 1.76 -6.99
C MET A 241 -11.85 1.22 -5.56
N LEU A 242 -10.80 1.17 -4.75
CA LEU A 242 -10.89 0.77 -3.34
C LEU A 242 -11.80 1.69 -2.53
N LYS A 243 -11.84 2.99 -2.83
CA LYS A 243 -12.76 3.93 -2.19
C LYS A 243 -14.23 3.71 -2.60
N MET A 244 -14.47 3.11 -3.78
CA MET A 244 -15.82 2.76 -4.22
C MET A 244 -16.32 1.47 -3.55
N ALA A 245 -15.43 0.55 -3.21
CA ALA A 245 -15.74 -0.71 -2.50
C ALA A 245 -14.93 -0.83 -1.19
N PRO A 246 -15.18 0.04 -0.20
CA PRO A 246 -14.39 0.08 1.02
C PRO A 246 -14.63 -1.12 1.93
N ASP A 247 -15.70 -1.88 1.77
CA ASP A 247 -15.99 -3.05 2.62
C ASP A 247 -15.54 -4.36 1.97
N ASP A 248 -15.71 -4.49 0.65
CA ASP A 248 -15.43 -5.71 -0.10
C ASP A 248 -14.69 -5.45 -1.43
N PRO A 249 -13.40 -5.11 -1.37
CA PRO A 249 -12.61 -4.88 -2.59
C PRO A 249 -12.34 -6.17 -3.39
N ASP A 250 -12.36 -7.33 -2.73
CA ASP A 250 -12.26 -8.63 -3.39
C ASP A 250 -13.53 -8.92 -4.22
N GLY A 251 -14.72 -8.64 -3.67
CA GLY A 251 -15.99 -8.73 -4.40
C GLY A 251 -16.06 -7.79 -5.60
N LEU A 252 -15.54 -6.56 -5.49
CA LEU A 252 -15.45 -5.65 -6.64
C LEU A 252 -14.62 -6.24 -7.79
N LEU A 253 -13.51 -6.93 -7.50
CA LEU A 253 -12.72 -7.60 -8.54
C LEU A 253 -13.52 -8.71 -9.23
N ASP A 254 -14.28 -9.47 -8.46
CA ASP A 254 -15.11 -10.55 -8.99
C ASP A 254 -16.25 -10.00 -9.87
N GLU A 255 -16.89 -8.91 -9.46
CA GLU A 255 -17.91 -8.22 -10.27
C GLU A 255 -17.36 -7.73 -11.61
N ILE A 256 -16.16 -7.14 -11.62
CA ILE A 256 -15.51 -6.69 -12.86
C ILE A 256 -15.16 -7.90 -13.74
N ALA A 257 -14.67 -9.00 -13.15
CA ALA A 257 -14.38 -10.23 -13.87
C ALA A 257 -15.64 -10.80 -14.56
N GLU A 258 -16.77 -10.83 -13.86
CA GLU A 258 -18.05 -11.29 -14.41
C GLU A 258 -18.51 -10.40 -15.58
N GLN A 259 -18.39 -9.09 -15.45
CA GLN A 259 -18.72 -8.15 -16.53
C GLN A 259 -17.83 -8.34 -17.76
N LEU A 260 -16.53 -8.58 -17.57
CA LEU A 260 -15.61 -8.85 -18.67
C LEU A 260 -15.92 -10.19 -19.35
N LEU A 261 -16.22 -11.24 -18.59
CA LEU A 261 -16.63 -12.54 -19.13
C LEU A 261 -17.91 -12.43 -19.98
N ALA A 262 -18.90 -11.65 -19.52
CA ALA A 262 -20.12 -11.40 -20.30
C ALA A 262 -19.80 -10.71 -21.63
N GLN A 263 -18.92 -9.70 -21.62
CA GLN A 263 -18.48 -9.01 -22.82
C GLN A 263 -17.68 -9.91 -23.78
N VAL A 264 -16.87 -10.82 -23.25
CA VAL A 264 -16.16 -11.84 -24.05
C VAL A 264 -17.19 -12.73 -24.73
N SER A 265 -18.15 -13.27 -23.99
CA SER A 265 -19.18 -14.17 -24.52
C SER A 265 -20.04 -13.49 -25.60
N GLU A 266 -20.36 -12.20 -25.43
CA GLU A 266 -21.10 -11.41 -26.43
C GLU A 266 -20.32 -11.30 -27.74
N ARG A 267 -19.03 -10.95 -27.66
CA ARG A 267 -18.15 -10.81 -28.83
C ARG A 267 -17.90 -12.14 -29.53
N GLU A 268 -17.71 -13.22 -28.78
CA GLU A 268 -17.58 -14.57 -29.34
C GLU A 268 -18.83 -14.97 -30.12
N SER A 269 -20.02 -14.71 -29.57
CA SER A 269 -21.30 -14.99 -30.25
C SER A 269 -21.42 -14.17 -31.53
N ARG A 270 -21.10 -12.87 -31.48
CA ARG A 270 -21.10 -11.99 -32.64
C ARG A 270 -20.13 -12.44 -33.73
N LEU A 271 -18.93 -12.89 -33.35
CA LEU A 271 -17.95 -13.41 -34.30
C LEU A 271 -18.46 -14.70 -34.96
N ALA A 272 -19.07 -15.60 -34.18
CA ALA A 272 -19.64 -16.84 -34.70
C ALA A 272 -20.79 -16.58 -35.70
N GLU A 273 -21.66 -15.62 -35.43
CA GLU A 273 -22.73 -15.21 -36.36
C GLU A 273 -22.21 -14.64 -37.70
N MET A 274 -20.99 -14.12 -37.72
CA MET A 274 -20.36 -13.62 -38.95
C MET A 274 -19.63 -14.72 -39.74
N ALA A 275 -19.26 -15.82 -39.07
CA ALA A 275 -18.55 -16.95 -39.67
C ALA A 275 -19.49 -18.04 -40.22
N GLY A 276 -20.74 -18.09 -39.76
CA GLY A 276 -21.82 -18.93 -40.30
C GLY A 276 -22.57 -18.30 -41.46
#